data_AF-A0A929TU74-F1
#
_entry.id   AF-A0A929TU74-F1
#
_cell.length_a   1.000
_cell.length_b   1.000
_cell.length_c   1.000
_cell.angle_alpha   90.00
_cell.angle_beta   90.00
_cell.angle_gamma   90.00
#
_symmetry.space_group_name_H-M   'P 1'
#
loop_
_entity.id
_entity.type
_entity.pdbx_description
1 polymer ?
#
loop_
_entity_poly.entity_id
_entity_poly.type
_entity_poly.pdbx_seq_one_letter_code
_entity_poly.pdbx_strand_id
1 'polypeptide(L)'
;MSNLDEGKVYFAKIIKGIAGFYYCIILDECERKGQIFSCKAKGIFRNIGMKPLVGDNVDFEITDTKDLEGNVVKIHKRKNALIRPAVANIDKV
;
A
#
# COMPACT_ATOMS: atom_id res chain seq x y z
N MET A 1 -15.93 -13.49 -12.55
CA MET A 1 -15.31 -13.21 -11.24
C MET A 1 -16.04 -12.03 -10.63
N SER A 2 -16.69 -12.29 -9.49
CA SER A 2 -17.66 -11.42 -8.82
C SER A 2 -17.05 -10.14 -8.26
N ASN A 3 -17.88 -9.08 -8.21
CA ASN A 3 -17.70 -7.79 -7.51
C ASN A 3 -17.56 -7.94 -5.97
N LEU A 4 -16.98 -9.03 -5.47
CA LEU A 4 -16.97 -9.34 -4.04
C LEU A 4 -15.92 -8.54 -3.25
N ASP A 5 -14.98 -7.90 -3.95
CA ASP A 5 -13.81 -7.26 -3.34
C ASP A 5 -13.73 -5.76 -3.59
N GLU A 6 -14.66 -5.21 -4.36
CA GLU A 6 -14.78 -3.78 -4.60
C GLU A 6 -15.23 -3.09 -3.29
N GLY A 7 -14.38 -2.21 -2.76
CA GLY A 7 -14.61 -1.54 -1.47
C GLY A 7 -14.17 -2.33 -0.24
N LYS A 8 -13.57 -3.52 -0.40
CA LYS A 8 -12.91 -4.21 0.72
C LYS A 8 -11.53 -3.63 0.97
N VAL A 9 -11.22 -3.45 2.25
CA VAL A 9 -9.92 -2.98 2.73
C VAL A 9 -9.10 -4.17 3.20
N TYR A 10 -7.84 -4.20 2.77
CA TYR A 10 -6.88 -5.24 3.07
C TYR A 10 -5.64 -4.67 3.74
N PHE A 11 -5.03 -5.43 4.65
CA PHE A 11 -3.71 -5.11 5.15
C PHE A 11 -2.66 -5.39 4.07
N ALA A 12 -1.82 -4.39 3.79
CA ALA A 12 -0.81 -4.46 2.74
C ALA A 12 0.49 -3.76 3.15
N LYS A 13 1.54 -3.93 2.34
CA LYS A 13 2.82 -3.23 2.50
C LYS A 13 3.26 -2.58 1.21
N ILE A 14 3.70 -1.32 1.28
CA ILE A 14 4.31 -0.63 0.14
C ILE A 14 5.67 -1.28 -0.14
N ILE A 15 5.84 -1.89 -1.30
CA ILE A 15 7.08 -2.56 -1.70
C ILE A 15 7.89 -1.77 -2.73
N LYS A 16 7.24 -0.83 -3.43
CA LYS A 16 7.87 -0.05 -4.49
C LYS A 16 7.17 1.28 -4.67
N GLY A 17 7.92 2.32 -5.02
CA GLY A 17 7.38 3.60 -5.47
C GLY A 17 8.10 4.08 -6.73
N ILE A 18 7.38 4.31 -7.83
CA ILE A 18 7.95 4.82 -9.09
C ILE A 18 7.01 5.86 -9.68
N ALA A 19 7.54 7.02 -10.09
CA ALA A 19 6.83 8.02 -10.88
C ALA A 19 5.44 8.42 -10.32
N GLY A 20 5.29 8.48 -9.00
CA GLY A 20 4.01 8.82 -8.35
C GLY A 20 3.01 7.66 -8.22
N PHE A 21 3.44 6.43 -8.51
CA PHE A 21 2.73 5.20 -8.19
C PHE A 21 3.41 4.48 -7.02
N TYR A 22 2.60 3.86 -6.18
CA TYR A 22 3.02 2.98 -5.10
C TYR A 22 2.46 1.59 -5.35
N TYR A 23 3.30 0.57 -5.20
CA TYR A 23 2.91 -0.82 -5.35
C TYR A 23 2.81 -1.44 -3.97
N CYS A 24 1.64 -2.02 -3.67
CA CYS A 24 1.31 -2.58 -2.38
C CYS A 24 1.09 -4.08 -2.52
N ILE A 25 1.76 -4.88 -1.68
CA ILE A 25 1.55 -6.33 -1.60
C ILE A 25 0.55 -6.64 -0.50
N ILE A 26 -0.48 -7.44 -0.78
CA ILE A 26 -1.47 -7.87 0.21
C ILE A 26 -0.83 -8.85 1.18
N LEU A 27 -0.99 -8.59 2.48
CA LEU A 27 -0.46 -9.40 3.58
C LEU A 27 -1.55 -10.18 4.33
N ASP A 28 -2.82 -9.82 4.18
CA ASP A 28 -3.94 -10.55 4.79
C ASP A 28 -3.94 -12.03 4.38
N GLU A 29 -4.31 -12.89 5.33
CA GLU A 29 -4.49 -14.32 5.12
C GLU A 29 -5.81 -14.59 4.36
N CYS A 30 -5.83 -14.22 3.09
CA CYS A 30 -6.94 -14.41 2.16
C CYS A 30 -6.45 -14.92 0.80
N GLU A 31 -7.37 -15.17 -0.13
CA GLU A 31 -7.03 -15.61 -1.50
C GLU A 31 -6.16 -14.60 -2.27
N ARG A 32 -6.08 -13.36 -1.79
CA ARG A 32 -5.30 -12.27 -2.39
C ARG A 32 -3.91 -12.13 -1.79
N LYS A 33 -3.54 -12.93 -0.79
CA LYS A 33 -2.21 -12.87 -0.15
C LYS A 33 -1.10 -12.93 -1.20
N GLY A 34 -0.17 -11.99 -1.13
CA GLY A 34 0.97 -11.90 -2.04
C GLY A 34 0.67 -11.25 -3.40
N GLN A 35 -0.60 -10.94 -3.72
CA GLN A 35 -0.93 -10.16 -4.92
C GLN A 35 -0.46 -8.70 -4.76
N ILE A 36 -0.04 -8.10 -5.87
CA ILE A 36 0.48 -6.73 -5.91
C ILE A 36 -0.52 -5.85 -6.66
N PHE A 37 -0.92 -4.77 -5.99
CA PHE A 37 -1.79 -3.74 -6.55
C PHE A 37 -1.04 -2.43 -6.66
N SER A 38 -1.40 -1.63 -7.66
CA SER A 38 -0.88 -0.28 -7.83
C SER A 38 -1.84 0.76 -7.26
N CYS A 39 -1.29 1.81 -6.67
CA CYS A 39 -2.03 2.96 -6.20
C CYS A 39 -1.37 4.23 -6.72
N LYS A 40 -2.19 5.12 -7.27
CA LYS A 40 -1.75 6.42 -7.77
C LYS A 40 -1.74 7.44 -6.65
N ALA A 41 -0.65 8.19 -6.52
CA ALA A 41 -0.48 9.12 -5.41
C ALA A 41 -1.34 10.39 -5.42
N LYS A 42 -2.24 10.54 -6.40
CA LYS A 42 -2.98 11.79 -6.58
C LYS A 42 -4.06 11.93 -5.50
N GLY A 43 -3.94 12.97 -4.68
CA GLY A 43 -4.98 13.46 -3.76
C GLY A 43 -5.00 12.80 -2.39
N ILE A 44 -5.02 11.47 -2.34
CA ILE A 44 -5.20 10.71 -1.09
C ILE A 44 -4.06 10.94 -0.08
N PHE A 45 -2.80 10.91 -0.52
CA PHE A 45 -1.66 11.09 0.38
C PHE A 45 -1.51 12.53 0.91
N ARG A 46 -2.11 13.52 0.24
CA ARG A 46 -2.18 14.89 0.80
C ARG A 46 -3.11 14.92 2.01
N ASN A 47 -4.21 14.15 1.97
CA ASN A 47 -5.16 14.06 3.07
C ASN A 47 -4.62 13.22 4.25
N ILE A 48 -3.78 12.22 3.97
CA ILE A 48 -3.13 11.40 5.02
C ILE A 48 -2.08 12.22 5.81
N GLY A 49 -1.60 13.35 5.26
CA GLY A 49 -0.64 14.24 5.94
C GLY A 49 0.77 13.65 6.10
N MET A 50 1.01 12.46 5.54
CA MET A 50 2.28 11.76 5.61
C MET A 50 2.71 11.30 4.22
N LYS A 51 3.99 11.52 3.90
CA LYS A 51 4.60 11.00 2.67
C LYS A 51 4.75 9.47 2.77
N PRO A 52 4.12 8.66 1.90
CA PRO A 52 4.32 7.22 1.87
C PRO A 52 5.76 6.83 1.53
N LEU A 53 6.26 5.80 2.22
CA LEU A 53 7.59 5.21 2.05
C LEU A 53 7.50 3.72 1.74
N VAL A 54 8.50 3.21 1.03
CA VAL A 54 8.66 1.76 0.89
C VAL A 54 8.88 1.15 2.27
N GLY A 55 8.17 0.07 2.56
CA GLY A 55 8.12 -0.62 3.84
C GLY A 55 6.97 -0.19 4.75
N ASP A 56 6.23 0.87 4.41
CA ASP A 56 5.02 1.24 5.15
C ASP A 56 3.98 0.13 5.09
N ASN A 57 3.43 -0.21 6.26
CA ASN A 57 2.23 -1.02 6.37
C ASN A 57 1.02 -0.11 6.16
N VAL A 58 0.07 -0.55 5.36
CA VAL A 58 -1.07 0.25 4.92
C VAL A 58 -2.36 -0.54 4.92
N ASP A 59 -3.46 0.18 5.07
CA ASP A 59 -4.79 -0.33 4.72
C ASP A 59 -5.04 0.03 3.25
N PHE A 60 -5.33 -0.97 2.43
CA PHE A 60 -5.43 -0.86 0.98
C PHE A 60 -6.82 -1.30 0.51
N GLU A 61 -7.56 -0.39 -0.10
CA GLU A 61 -8.85 -0.66 -0.72
C GLU A 61 -8.65 -1.02 -2.20
N ILE A 62 -9.17 -2.16 -2.63
CA ILE A 62 -9.15 -2.53 -4.04
C ILE A 62 -10.31 -1.82 -4.74
N THR A 63 -9.99 -1.05 -5.78
CA THR A 63 -10.98 -0.36 -6.61
C THR A 63 -11.17 -1.05 -7.96
N ASP A 64 -10.12 -1.64 -8.51
CA ASP A 64 -10.20 -2.41 -9.74
C ASP A 64 -9.40 -3.71 -9.61
N THR A 65 -10.11 -4.84 -9.63
CA THR A 65 -9.51 -6.16 -9.53
C THR A 65 -8.90 -6.65 -10.85
N LYS A 66 -9.36 -6.13 -11.99
CA LYS A 66 -8.91 -6.51 -13.33
C LYS A 66 -7.61 -5.79 -13.69
N ASP A 67 -7.56 -4.50 -13.38
CA ASP A 67 -6.39 -3.65 -13.66
C ASP A 67 -5.39 -3.62 -12.48
N LEU A 68 -5.69 -4.35 -11.40
CA LEU A 68 -4.90 -4.43 -10.18
C LEU A 68 -4.63 -3.04 -9.59
N GLU A 69 -5.68 -2.24 -9.49
CA GLU A 69 -5.65 -0.89 -8.96
C GLU A 69 -6.39 -0.78 -7.62
N GLY A 70 -5.93 0.17 -6.80
CA GLY A 70 -6.58 0.49 -5.55
C GLY A 70 -6.02 1.74 -4.90
N ASN A 71 -6.48 1.98 -3.68
CA ASN A 71 -6.20 3.17 -2.91
C ASN A 71 -5.65 2.83 -1.53
N VAL A 72 -4.59 3.53 -1.12
CA VAL A 72 -4.13 3.49 0.27
C VAL A 72 -5.07 4.33 1.12
N VAL A 73 -5.83 3.71 2.01
CA VAL A 73 -6.77 4.39 2.91
C VAL A 73 -6.04 4.97 4.12
N LYS A 74 -5.05 4.24 4.63
CA LYS A 74 -4.33 4.59 5.86
C LYS A 74 -2.90 4.07 5.83
N ILE A 75 -1.99 4.86 6.37
CA ILE A 75 -0.61 4.44 6.67
C ILE A 75 -0.49 4.19 8.17
N HIS A 76 -0.08 3.00 8.55
CA HIS A 76 0.11 2.64 9.96
C HIS A 76 1.39 3.29 10.53
N LYS A 77 1.44 3.42 11.86
CA LYS A 77 2.58 4.02 12.54
C LYS A 77 3.86 3.23 12.23
N ARG A 78 4.89 3.94 11.75
CA ARG A 78 6.21 3.37 11.48
C ARG A 78 6.90 2.98 12.78
N LYS A 79 7.49 1.78 12.81
CA LYS A 79 8.40 1.35 13.88
C LYS A 79 9.73 2.10 13.79
N ASN A 80 10.24 2.27 12.58
CA ASN A 80 11.45 3.02 12.27
C ASN A 80 11.37 3.58 10.84
N ALA A 81 12.21 4.56 10.53
CA ALA A 81 12.37 5.11 9.19
C ALA A 81 13.82 5.55 8.98
N LEU A 82 14.40 5.20 7.83
CA LEU A 82 15.70 5.69 7.39
C LEU A 82 15.51 6.91 6.48
N ILE A 83 16.39 7.90 6.63
CA ILE A 83 16.42 9.06 5.74
C ILE A 83 17.07 8.68 4.39
N ARG A 84 18.09 7.80 4.43
CA ARG A 84 18.83 7.32 3.25
C ARG A 84 19.23 5.84 3.43
N PRO A 85 18.74 4.92 2.58
CA PRO A 85 17.63 5.09 1.63
C PRO A 85 16.32 5.43 2.37
N ALA A 86 15.34 6.03 1.68
CA ALA A 86 14.07 6.42 2.30
C ALA A 86 13.13 5.21 2.43
N VAL A 87 13.25 4.46 3.52
CA VAL A 87 12.51 3.22 3.80
C VAL A 87 12.04 3.17 5.25
N ALA A 88 10.93 2.48 5.52
CA ALA A 88 10.33 2.33 6.84
C ALA A 88 10.20 0.85 7.24
N ASN A 89 10.05 0.58 8.55
CA ASN A 89 9.79 -0.76 9.12
C ASN A 89 10.82 -1.83 8.74
N ILE A 90 12.10 -1.50 8.88
CA ILE A 90 13.21 -2.44 8.68
C ILE A 90 13.46 -3.22 9.96
N ASP A 91 13.50 -4.56 9.87
CA ASP A 91 13.79 -5.42 11.01
C ASP A 91 15.28 -5.84 11.12
N LYS A 92 16.05 -5.78 10.03
CA LYS A 92 17.49 -6.03 10.00
C LYS A 92 18.19 -4.99 9.14
N VAL A 93 19.20 -4.33 9.71
CA VAL A 93 20.18 -3.51 8.97
C VAL A 93 21.47 -4.32 8.86
#